data_AF-A0A1Y2WRR4-F1
#
_entry.id   AF-A0A1Y2WRR4-F1
#
_cell.length_a   1.000
_cell.length_b   1.000
_cell.length_c   1.000
_cell.angle_alpha   90.00
_cell.angle_beta   90.00
_cell.angle_gamma   90.00
#
_symmetry.space_group_name_H-M   'P 1'
#
loop_
_entity.id
_entity.type
_entity.pdbx_description
1 polymer ?
#
loop_
_entity_poly.entity_id
_entity_poly.type
_entity_poly.pdbx_seq_one_letter_code
_entity_poly.pdbx_strand_id
1 'polypeptide(L)' 'MPEPQSQSQPQSNTAAWHEVVLRQKYNDPLKLKNSLDSMYGQNKYKVRIKANRYILQLPEPPHEGQIAEIERTISFHYKG' A
#
# COMPACT_ATOMS: atom_id res chain seq x y z
N MET A 1 -21.07 30.51 11.34
CA MET A 1 -20.28 30.03 10.17
C MET A 1 -19.15 31.01 9.96
N PRO A 2 -17.90 30.63 9.59
CA PRO A 2 -17.37 29.39 8.94
C PRO A 2 -16.53 28.49 9.90
N GLU A 3 -16.50 27.14 9.84
CA GLU A 3 -15.85 26.13 8.95
C GLU A 3 -14.43 25.63 9.39
N PRO A 4 -14.04 24.36 9.09
CA PRO A 4 -13.42 23.41 10.02
C PRO A 4 -11.96 23.05 9.69
N GLN A 5 -11.11 22.79 10.69
CA GLN A 5 -9.76 22.24 10.47
C GLN A 5 -9.29 21.48 11.72
N SER A 6 -8.63 20.34 11.71
CA SER A 6 -8.31 19.32 10.71
C SER A 6 -7.82 18.16 11.57
N GLN A 7 -8.24 16.94 11.24
CA GLN A 7 -7.79 15.73 11.92
C GLN A 7 -6.26 15.74 12.08
N SER A 8 -5.80 15.84 13.32
CA SER A 8 -4.39 15.70 13.67
C SER A 8 -3.97 14.26 13.38
N GLN A 9 -3.43 14.00 12.20
CA GLN A 9 -2.72 12.76 11.92
C GLN A 9 -1.41 12.83 12.70
N PRO A 10 -1.15 11.89 13.64
CA PRO A 10 0.07 11.93 14.43
C PRO A 10 1.27 11.67 13.53
N GLN A 11 2.08 12.72 13.41
CA GLN A 11 3.39 12.80 12.79
C GLN A 11 4.32 11.76 13.44
N SER A 12 4.29 10.52 12.95
CA SER A 12 5.13 9.43 13.45
C SER A 12 6.43 9.41 12.67
N ASN A 13 7.37 10.21 13.17
CA ASN A 13 8.73 10.33 12.70
C ASN A 13 9.54 9.12 13.20
N THR A 14 9.42 7.97 12.54
CA THR A 14 10.24 6.77 12.79
C THR A 14 10.58 6.14 11.46
N ALA A 15 11.79 6.41 10.94
CA ALA A 15 12.34 5.87 9.68
C ALA A 15 11.28 5.73 8.58
N ALA A 16 10.96 6.79 7.84
CA ALA A 16 9.71 6.97 7.08
C ALA A 16 9.35 5.83 6.09
N TRP A 17 8.85 4.70 6.61
CA TRP A 17 8.16 3.71 5.81
C TRP A 17 6.79 4.28 5.50
N HIS A 18 6.57 4.64 4.25
CA HIS A 18 5.32 5.16 3.74
C HIS A 18 4.29 4.04 3.68
N GLU A 19 3.25 4.16 4.50
CA GLU A 19 2.15 3.19 4.56
C GLU A 19 1.06 3.56 3.56
N VAL A 20 0.72 2.61 2.71
CA VAL A 20 -0.35 2.70 1.72
C VAL A 20 -1.39 1.65 2.01
N VAL A 21 -2.63 2.07 2.12
CA VAL A 21 -3.75 1.13 2.20
C VAL A 21 -4.19 0.76 0.79
N LEU A 22 -4.03 -0.51 0.42
CA LEU A 22 -4.60 -1.04 -0.82
C LEU A 22 -6.12 -1.07 -0.68
N ARG A 23 -6.81 -0.57 -1.70
CA ARG A 23 -8.27 -0.49 -1.79
C ARG A 23 -8.85 -1.81 -2.27
N GLN A 24 -8.11 -2.53 -3.11
CA GLN A 24 -8.47 -3.87 -3.56
C GLN A 24 -8.35 -4.89 -2.43
N LYS A 25 -9.32 -5.79 -2.39
CA LYS A 25 -9.28 -7.00 -1.59
C LYS A 25 -8.56 -8.09 -2.39
N TYR A 26 -7.43 -8.53 -1.87
CA TYR A 26 -6.72 -9.70 -2.39
C TYR A 26 -7.08 -10.91 -1.54
N ASN A 27 -7.53 -12.00 -2.15
CA ASN A 27 -7.86 -13.23 -1.42
C ASN A 27 -6.61 -14.05 -1.08
N ASP A 28 -5.57 -14.00 -1.93
CA ASP A 28 -4.28 -14.67 -1.76
C ASP A 28 -3.21 -13.64 -1.42
N PRO A 29 -2.75 -13.62 -0.15
CA PRO A 29 -1.58 -12.85 0.22
C PRO A 29 -0.32 -13.33 -0.52
N LEU A 30 -0.28 -14.59 -0.98
CA LEU A 30 0.87 -15.16 -1.69
C LEU A 30 1.03 -14.56 -3.10
N LYS A 31 -0.06 -14.47 -3.87
CA LYS A 31 -0.05 -13.84 -5.20
C LYS A 31 0.20 -12.33 -5.12
N LEU A 32 -0.36 -11.68 -4.10
CA LEU A 32 -0.07 -10.27 -3.79
C LEU A 32 1.42 -10.09 -3.54
N LYS A 33 2.00 -10.92 -2.66
CA LYS A 33 3.44 -10.90 -2.36
C LYS A 33 4.26 -11.13 -3.64
N ASN A 34 3.99 -12.19 -4.41
CA ASN A 34 4.71 -12.43 -5.68
C ASN A 34 4.63 -11.26 -6.66
N SER A 35 3.48 -10.60 -6.77
CA SER A 35 3.32 -9.44 -7.65
C SER A 35 4.11 -8.23 -7.16
N LEU A 36 4.09 -7.97 -5.85
CA LEU A 36 4.92 -6.93 -5.23
C LEU A 36 6.40 -7.27 -5.34
N ASP A 37 6.74 -8.56 -5.27
CA ASP A 37 8.08 -9.09 -5.49
C ASP A 37 8.60 -8.79 -6.90
N SER A 38 7.77 -9.04 -7.91
CA SER A 38 8.10 -8.74 -9.29
C SER A 38 8.19 -7.24 -9.59
N MET A 39 7.43 -6.39 -8.88
CA MET A 39 7.47 -4.93 -9.06
C MET A 39 8.61 -4.25 -8.30
N TYR A 40 8.72 -4.51 -7.00
CA TYR A 40 9.64 -3.81 -6.10
C TYR A 40 10.90 -4.61 -5.78
N GLY A 41 10.87 -5.93 -5.94
CA GLY A 41 11.93 -6.85 -5.50
C GLY A 41 11.74 -7.32 -4.06
N GLN A 42 12.29 -8.50 -3.77
CA GLN A 42 12.30 -9.09 -2.43
C GLN A 42 12.92 -8.11 -1.42
N ASN A 43 12.29 -7.98 -0.25
CA ASN A 43 12.72 -7.16 0.89
C ASN A 43 12.64 -5.63 0.74
N LYS A 44 12.14 -5.11 -0.40
CA LYS A 44 11.95 -3.65 -0.58
C LYS A 44 10.58 -3.13 -0.16
N TYR A 45 9.70 -3.99 0.33
CA TYR A 45 8.35 -3.64 0.77
C TYR A 45 7.94 -4.48 1.97
N LYS A 46 6.96 -4.00 2.74
CA LYS A 46 6.30 -4.78 3.81
C LYS A 46 4.80 -4.78 3.58
N VAL A 47 4.16 -5.93 3.78
CA VAL A 47 2.69 -6.02 3.72
C VAL A 47 2.18 -6.35 5.11
N ARG A 48 1.24 -5.55 5.61
CA ARG A 48 0.52 -5.76 6.86
C ARG A 48 -0.97 -5.83 6.57
N ILE A 49 -1.69 -6.70 7.28
CA ILE A 49 -3.14 -6.77 7.16
C ILE A 49 -3.72 -6.15 8.43
N LYS A 50 -4.55 -5.11 8.30
CA LYS A 50 -5.21 -4.44 9.43
C LYS A 50 -6.68 -4.22 9.08
N ALA A 51 -7.58 -4.64 9.96
CA ALA A 51 -9.02 -4.49 9.77
C ALA A 51 -9.51 -4.98 8.38
N ASN A 52 -9.03 -6.14 7.94
CA ASN A 52 -9.38 -6.74 6.65
C ASN A 52 -8.95 -5.91 5.41
N ARG A 53 -7.97 -5.00 5.58
CA ARG A 53 -7.34 -4.22 4.53
C ARG A 53 -5.85 -4.53 4.47
N TYR A 54 -5.30 -4.55 3.26
CA TYR A 54 -3.88 -4.72 3.03
C TYR A 54 -3.21 -3.34 3.09
N ILE A 55 -2.18 -3.24 3.92
CA ILE A 55 -1.34 -2.05 4.11
C ILE A 55 0.05 -2.40 3.59
N LEU A 56 0.44 -1.77 2.49
CA LEU A 56 1.77 -1.85 1.92
C LEU A 56 2.63 -0.74 2.54
N GLN A 57 3.75 -1.09 3.15
CA GLN A 57 4.74 -0.13 3.63
C GLN A 57 5.94 -0.14 2.69
N LEU A 58 6.28 1.02 2.15
CA LEU A 58 7.39 1.23 1.23
C LEU A 58 8.41 2.18 1.84
N PRO A 59 9.71 2.01 1.58
CA PRO A 59 10.74 2.95 2.05
C PRO A 59 10.67 4.31 1.33
N GLU A 60 10.07 4.34 0.14
CA GLU A 60 9.86 5.56 -0.65
C GLU A 60 8.36 5.92 -0.69
N PRO A 61 8.01 7.22 -0.70
CA PRO A 61 6.64 7.67 -0.84
C PRO A 61 6.10 7.28 -2.22
N PRO A 62 5.09 6.41 -2.30
CA PRO A 62 4.46 6.11 -3.57
C PRO A 62 3.60 7.31 -3.99
N HIS A 63 3.70 7.67 -5.27
CA HIS A 63 2.84 8.70 -5.84
C HIS A 63 1.37 8.25 -5.86
N GLU A 64 0.44 9.21 -5.81
CA GLU A 64 -1.01 8.94 -5.75
C GLU A 64 -1.50 8.05 -6.91
N GLY A 65 -0.91 8.19 -8.10
CA GLY A 65 -1.16 7.32 -9.26
C GLY A 65 -0.43 5.97 -9.20
N GLN A 66 0.66 5.88 -8.45
CA GLN A 66 1.45 4.66 -8.32
C GLN A 66 0.68 3.58 -7.55
N ILE A 67 -0.14 3.96 -6.56
CA ILE A 67 -1.00 3.00 -5.83
C ILE A 67 -1.97 2.32 -6.79
N ALA A 68 -2.66 3.09 -7.63
CA ALA A 68 -3.59 2.55 -8.61
C ALA A 68 -2.88 1.66 -9.66
N GLU A 69 -1.65 2.02 -10.03
CA GLU A 69 -0.81 1.23 -10.93
C GLU A 69 -0.33 -0.09 -10.31
N ILE A 70 0.09 -0.05 -9.04
CA ILE A 70 0.42 -1.25 -8.24
C ILE A 70 -0.81 -2.16 -8.18
N GLU A 71 -1.97 -1.61 -7.81
CA GLU A 71 -3.21 -2.38 -7.72
C GLU A 71 -3.62 -3.00 -9.05
N ARG A 72 -3.48 -2.24 -10.16
CA ARG A 72 -3.70 -2.75 -11.52
C ARG A 72 -2.73 -3.85 -11.88
N THR A 73 -1.45 -3.67 -11.60
CA THR A 73 -0.40 -4.65 -11.93
C THR A 73 -0.59 -5.94 -11.14
N ILE A 74 -0.87 -5.84 -9.84
CA ILE A 74 -1.22 -7.02 -9.02
C ILE A 74 -2.48 -7.68 -9.59
N SER A 75 -3.53 -6.91 -9.87
CA SER A 75 -4.78 -7.48 -10.41
C SER A 75 -4.59 -8.15 -11.76
N PHE A 76 -3.72 -7.61 -12.62
CA PHE A 76 -3.38 -8.19 -13.92
C PHE A 76 -2.67 -9.53 -13.72
N HIS A 77 -1.67 -9.55 -12.85
CA HIS A 77 -0.90 -10.76 -12.54
C HIS A 77 -1.74 -11.81 -11.79
N TYR A 78 -2.78 -11.39 -11.07
CA TYR A 78 -3.67 -12.28 -10.34
C TYR A 78 -4.68 -13.01 -11.23
N LYS A 79 -5.12 -12.35 -12.31
CA LYS A 79 -6.11 -12.85 -13.29
C LYS A 79 -5.51 -13.57 -14.49
N GLY A 80 -4.19 -13.50 -14.67
CA GLY A 80 -3.46 -14.32 -15.64
C GLY A 80 -2.98 -15.63 -15.05
#